data_AF-A0A292S4T5-F1
#
_entry.id   AF-A0A292S4T5-F1
#
_cell.length_a   1.000
_cell.length_b   1.000
_cell.length_c   1.000
_cell.angle_alpha   90.00
_cell.angle_beta   90.00
_cell.angle_gamma   90.00
#
_symmetry.space_group_name_H-M   'P 1'
#
loop_
_entity.id
_entity.type
_entity.pdbx_description
1 polymer ?
#
loop_
_entity_poly.entity_id
_entity_poly.type
_entity_poly.pdbx_seq_one_letter_code
_entity_poly.pdbx_strand_id
1 'polypeptide(L)'
;MGNEKCRKGNRIMINGNYYHRTHKNHKPDTRGKVDHRDSPTNLFGIQNTDREIKWVQSEDVKNDSLIGYHQLVFALSKLINIYSNVKMKEWLDKNKTFNSLLKEDNLGRKYLIYSDYRKWAVANSKKLNLKERQKKEIKLWILGL
;
A
#
# COMPACT_ATOMS: atom_id res chain seq x y z
N MET A 1 -12.63 -2.85 -41.68
CA MET A 1 -11.60 -2.93 -40.63
C MET A 1 -10.50 -1.96 -40.96
N GLY A 2 -10.01 -1.19 -39.97
CA GLY A 2 -8.66 -0.64 -40.03
C GLY A 2 -8.54 0.87 -39.82
N ASN A 3 -8.16 1.24 -38.59
CA ASN A 3 -7.40 2.43 -38.22
C ASN A 3 -8.08 3.80 -38.29
N GLU A 4 -8.79 4.16 -37.22
CA GLU A 4 -8.93 5.57 -36.85
C GLU A 4 -8.01 5.94 -35.68
N LYS A 5 -7.08 6.85 -36.02
CA LYS A 5 -6.13 7.52 -35.15
C LYS A 5 -6.88 8.37 -34.12
N CYS A 6 -6.80 8.02 -32.84
CA CYS A 6 -7.28 8.92 -31.78
C CYS A 6 -6.28 10.07 -31.58
N ARG A 7 -6.46 11.15 -32.35
CA ARG A 7 -5.92 12.49 -32.08
C ARG A 7 -6.98 13.30 -31.33
N LYS A 8 -6.63 13.86 -30.17
CA LYS A 8 -7.31 15.02 -29.59
C LYS A 8 -6.26 16.02 -29.13
N GLY A 9 -6.20 17.17 -29.82
CA GLY A 9 -5.39 18.34 -29.45
C GLY A 9 -3.87 18.17 -29.62
N ASN A 10 -3.37 18.10 -30.86
CA ASN A 10 -2.01 18.40 -31.34
C ASN A 10 -0.76 18.09 -30.47
N ARG A 11 -0.84 17.19 -29.48
CA ARG A 11 0.31 16.57 -28.84
C ARG A 11 0.20 15.06 -29.04
N ILE A 12 1.24 14.47 -29.62
CA ILE A 12 1.42 13.03 -29.66
C ILE A 12 1.55 12.56 -28.21
N MET A 13 0.55 11.86 -27.68
CA MET A 13 0.68 11.22 -26.37
C MET A 13 1.61 10.01 -26.53
N ILE A 14 2.84 10.14 -26.03
CA ILE A 14 3.89 9.11 -26.07
C ILE A 14 3.55 7.89 -25.19
N ASN A 15 2.46 7.89 -24.43
CA ASN A 15 2.07 6.77 -23.57
C ASN A 15 0.63 6.31 -23.85
N GLY A 16 0.46 5.50 -24.89
CA GLY A 16 -0.81 4.81 -25.23
C GLY A 16 -1.27 3.75 -24.23
N ASN A 17 -0.58 3.55 -23.10
CA ASN A 17 -0.89 2.49 -22.12
C ASN A 17 -1.69 2.96 -20.90
N TYR A 18 -2.01 4.25 -20.76
CA TYR A 18 -2.59 4.77 -19.51
C TYR A 18 -4.14 4.86 -19.49
N TYR A 19 -4.83 4.70 -20.62
CA TYR A 19 -6.23 5.10 -20.76
C TYR A 19 -7.28 3.98 -20.86
N HIS A 20 -6.91 2.70 -20.75
CA HIS A 20 -7.86 1.58 -20.94
C HIS A 20 -7.86 0.51 -19.84
N ARG A 21 -7.93 0.87 -18.55
CA ARG A 21 -8.21 -0.15 -17.50
C ARG A 21 -9.14 0.29 -16.37
N THR A 22 -9.78 1.46 -16.47
CA THR A 22 -10.94 1.78 -15.64
C THR A 22 -12.20 1.38 -16.40
N HIS A 23 -12.64 0.13 -16.28
CA HIS A 23 -14.04 -0.29 -16.39
C HIS A 23 -14.08 -1.82 -16.45
N LYS A 24 -14.51 -2.44 -15.34
CA LYS A 24 -15.43 -3.58 -15.26
C LYS A 24 -15.14 -4.37 -13.99
N ASN A 25 -16.07 -4.19 -13.05
CA ASN A 25 -16.69 -5.25 -12.26
C ASN A 25 -15.78 -6.40 -11.82
N HIS A 26 -15.34 -6.24 -10.57
CA HIS A 26 -15.02 -7.31 -9.66
C HIS A 26 -16.07 -8.45 -9.78
N LYS A 27 -15.67 -9.56 -10.38
CA LYS A 27 -16.29 -10.87 -10.19
C LYS A 27 -15.37 -11.68 -9.29
N PRO A 28 -15.88 -12.34 -8.24
CA PRO A 28 -15.06 -13.07 -7.27
C PRO A 28 -14.48 -14.39 -7.80
N ASP A 29 -14.78 -14.76 -9.06
CA ASP A 29 -14.35 -16.03 -9.67
C ASP A 29 -13.50 -15.86 -10.93
N THR A 30 -12.79 -14.74 -11.07
CA THR A 30 -11.69 -14.69 -12.02
C THR A 30 -10.40 -14.46 -11.28
N ARG A 31 -9.49 -15.41 -11.48
CA ARG A 31 -8.03 -15.24 -11.46
C ARG A 31 -7.64 -14.13 -12.44
N GLY A 32 -8.15 -12.91 -12.22
CA GLY A 32 -7.69 -11.72 -12.88
C GLY A 32 -6.24 -11.60 -12.51
N LYS A 33 -5.36 -11.78 -13.49
CA LYS A 33 -3.92 -11.59 -13.32
C LYS A 33 -3.74 -10.21 -12.72
N VAL A 34 -3.56 -10.15 -11.40
CA VAL A 34 -2.96 -8.97 -10.76
C VAL A 34 -1.66 -8.83 -11.52
N ASP A 35 -1.49 -7.71 -12.23
CA ASP A 35 -0.22 -7.44 -12.88
C ASP A 35 0.83 -7.64 -11.79
N HIS A 36 1.79 -8.55 -12.01
CA HIS A 36 2.76 -8.90 -10.97
C HIS A 36 3.49 -7.65 -10.47
N ARG A 37 3.47 -6.54 -11.21
CA ARG A 37 4.04 -5.25 -10.76
C ARG A 37 3.12 -4.43 -9.85
N ASP A 38 1.81 -4.67 -9.85
CA ASP A 38 0.80 -3.92 -9.07
C ASP A 38 0.34 -4.65 -7.79
N SER A 39 0.85 -5.85 -7.51
CA SER A 39 0.47 -6.57 -6.29
C SER A 39 1.26 -6.11 -5.06
N PRO A 40 0.60 -5.73 -3.95
CA PRO A 40 1.27 -5.42 -2.68
C PRO A 40 2.08 -6.57 -2.12
N THR A 41 1.74 -7.83 -2.44
CA THR A 41 2.48 -9.00 -1.95
C THR A 41 3.92 -9.07 -2.45
N ASN A 42 4.19 -8.43 -3.59
CA ASN A 42 5.52 -8.41 -4.19
C ASN A 42 6.44 -7.36 -3.54
N LEU A 43 5.90 -6.48 -2.71
CA LEU A 43 6.67 -5.52 -1.91
C LEU A 43 7.57 -6.22 -0.88
N PHE A 44 7.24 -7.45 -0.46
CA PHE A 44 8.12 -8.25 0.41
C PHE A 44 9.49 -8.48 -0.23
N GLY A 45 9.56 -8.60 -1.56
CA GLY A 45 10.84 -8.75 -2.27
C GLY A 45 11.74 -7.51 -2.21
N ILE A 46 11.20 -6.34 -1.87
CA ILE A 46 11.92 -5.06 -1.81
C ILE A 46 12.66 -4.90 -0.47
N GLN A 47 12.33 -5.70 0.55
CA GLN A 47 12.91 -5.63 1.89
C GLN A 47 14.44 -5.77 1.93
N ASN A 48 15.03 -6.42 0.92
CA ASN A 48 16.45 -6.68 0.80
C ASN A 48 17.18 -5.67 -0.10
N THR A 49 16.56 -4.53 -0.39
CA THR A 49 17.15 -3.46 -1.21
C THR A 49 17.47 -2.23 -0.38
N ASP A 50 18.48 -1.48 -0.79
CA ASP A 50 18.85 -0.20 -0.16
C ASP A 50 17.77 0.89 -0.32
N ARG A 51 16.68 0.58 -1.04
CA ARG A 51 15.56 1.48 -1.31
C ARG A 51 14.46 1.43 -0.25
N GLU A 52 14.61 0.59 0.78
CA GLU A 52 13.61 0.42 1.83
C GLU A 52 14.24 0.33 3.23
N ILE A 53 13.47 0.67 4.26
CA ILE A 53 13.83 0.36 5.64
C ILE A 53 13.65 -1.15 5.84
N LYS A 54 14.64 -1.80 6.48
CA LYS A 54 14.56 -3.23 6.77
C LYS A 54 13.25 -3.55 7.48
N TRP A 55 12.52 -4.53 6.96
CA TRP A 55 11.24 -4.93 7.52
C TRP A 55 11.46 -5.51 8.92
N VAL A 56 10.62 -5.12 9.87
CA VAL A 56 10.72 -5.55 11.27
C VAL A 56 9.64 -6.59 11.53
N GLN A 57 10.03 -7.76 12.04
CA GLN A 57 9.08 -8.80 12.42
C GLN A 57 8.22 -8.36 13.60
N SER A 58 7.00 -8.89 13.66
CA SER A 58 6.04 -8.53 14.70
C SER A 58 6.50 -8.89 16.13
N GLU A 59 7.39 -9.87 16.25
CA GLU A 59 8.01 -10.30 17.51
C GLU A 59 9.02 -9.26 18.02
N ASP A 60 9.79 -8.66 17.10
CA ASP A 60 10.89 -7.73 17.39
C ASP A 60 10.49 -6.25 17.42
N VAL A 61 9.24 -5.94 17.06
CA VAL A 61 8.73 -4.57 17.03
C VAL A 61 8.71 -3.92 18.42
N LYS A 62 9.38 -2.78 18.52
CA LYS A 62 9.42 -1.87 19.67
C LYS A 62 8.71 -0.55 19.33
N ASN A 63 8.38 0.25 20.35
CA ASN A 63 7.66 1.52 20.18
C ASN A 63 8.39 2.55 19.30
N ASP A 64 9.71 2.47 19.25
CA ASP A 64 10.62 3.32 18.48
C ASP A 64 11.04 2.69 17.13
N SER A 65 10.61 1.46 16.83
CA SER A 65 10.93 0.79 15.58
C SER A 65 10.47 1.60 14.38
N LEU A 66 11.36 1.70 13.38
CA LEU A 66 11.07 2.29 12.08
C LEU A 66 10.37 1.24 11.22
N ILE A 67 9.14 1.53 10.83
CA ILE A 67 8.36 0.66 9.95
C ILE A 67 8.40 1.23 8.55
N GLY A 68 8.93 0.45 7.61
CA GLY A 68 8.97 0.82 6.20
C GLY A 68 7.58 1.04 5.61
N TYR A 69 7.45 2.03 4.72
CA TYR A 69 6.19 2.31 4.04
C TYR A 69 5.69 1.09 3.26
N HIS A 70 6.58 0.37 2.57
CA HIS A 70 6.19 -0.79 1.80
C HIS A 70 5.73 -1.97 2.68
N GLN A 71 6.32 -2.12 3.88
CA GLN A 71 5.84 -3.09 4.87
C GLN A 71 4.39 -2.81 5.28
N LEU A 72 4.06 -1.54 5.50
CA LEU A 72 2.71 -1.13 5.86
C LEU A 72 1.71 -1.32 4.72
N VAL A 73 2.08 -0.96 3.50
CA VAL A 73 1.25 -1.20 2.30
C VAL A 73 0.96 -2.69 2.16
N PHE A 74 1.98 -3.54 2.32
CA PHE A 74 1.82 -4.99 2.33
C PHE A 74 0.84 -5.46 3.42
N ALA A 75 1.06 -5.10 4.68
CA ALA A 75 0.26 -5.61 5.77
C ALA A 75 -1.18 -5.09 5.75
N LEU A 76 -1.38 -3.80 5.44
CA LEU A 76 -2.70 -3.21 5.30
C LEU A 76 -3.46 -3.81 4.11
N SER A 77 -2.80 -4.08 2.98
CA SER A 77 -3.46 -4.70 1.81
C SER A 77 -4.18 -6.00 2.16
N LYS A 78 -3.58 -6.83 3.03
CA LYS A 78 -4.14 -8.09 3.52
C LYS A 78 -5.28 -7.85 4.51
N LEU A 79 -5.16 -6.80 5.33
CA LEU A 79 -6.16 -6.47 6.35
C LEU A 79 -7.47 -5.92 5.73
N ILE A 80 -7.36 -5.00 4.77
CA ILE A 80 -8.53 -4.34 4.14
C ILE A 80 -8.89 -4.92 2.77
N ASN A 81 -8.25 -6.01 2.35
CA ASN A 81 -8.47 -6.73 1.09
C ASN A 81 -8.32 -5.85 -0.17
N ILE A 82 -7.33 -4.96 -0.19
CA ILE A 82 -6.98 -4.13 -1.37
C ILE A 82 -5.67 -4.64 -1.97
N TYR A 83 -5.76 -5.41 -3.06
CA TYR A 83 -4.61 -6.10 -3.67
C TYR A 83 -3.99 -5.37 -4.88
N SER A 84 -4.16 -4.04 -4.95
CA SER A 84 -3.55 -3.18 -5.97
C SER A 84 -2.78 -2.06 -5.28
N ASN A 85 -1.50 -1.90 -5.61
CA ASN A 85 -0.63 -0.87 -5.05
C ASN A 85 -1.19 0.53 -5.30
N VAL A 86 -1.72 0.78 -6.50
CA VAL A 86 -2.37 2.06 -6.84
C VAL A 86 -3.56 2.34 -5.94
N LYS A 87 -4.49 1.38 -5.81
CA LYS A 87 -5.68 1.56 -4.97
C LYS A 87 -5.33 1.70 -3.49
N MET A 88 -4.33 0.95 -3.02
CA MET A 88 -3.86 1.04 -1.65
C MET A 88 -3.26 2.43 -1.37
N LYS A 89 -2.46 2.95 -2.31
CA LYS A 89 -1.92 4.30 -2.23
C LYS A 89 -3.02 5.35 -2.24
N GLU A 90 -3.96 5.31 -3.17
CA GLU A 90 -5.10 6.25 -3.20
C GLU A 90 -5.93 6.21 -1.91
N TRP A 91 -6.08 5.02 -1.33
CA TRP A 91 -6.78 4.85 -0.05
C TRP A 91 -6.02 5.51 1.10
N LEU A 92 -4.70 5.36 1.16
CA LEU A 92 -3.84 6.01 2.16
C LEU A 92 -3.75 7.52 1.94
N ASP A 93 -3.62 7.98 0.70
CA ASP A 93 -3.47 9.39 0.35
C ASP A 93 -4.69 10.22 0.77
N LYS A 94 -5.89 9.61 0.79
CA LYS A 94 -7.12 10.23 1.33
C LYS A 94 -7.06 10.45 2.84
N ASN A 95 -6.18 9.76 3.56
CA ASN A 95 -6.05 9.85 5.01
C ASN A 95 -4.94 10.85 5.39
N LYS A 96 -5.32 12.14 5.53
CA LYS A 96 -4.40 13.22 5.93
C LYS A 96 -3.64 12.92 7.22
N THR A 97 -4.28 12.24 8.19
CA THR A 97 -3.64 11.87 9.47
C THR A 97 -2.61 10.76 9.34
N PHE A 98 -2.73 9.91 8.31
CA PHE A 98 -1.68 8.93 8.01
C PHE A 98 -0.48 9.62 7.37
N ASN A 99 -0.74 10.48 6.38
CA ASN A 99 0.31 11.17 5.63
C ASN A 99 1.17 12.08 6.52
N SER A 100 0.59 12.68 7.57
CA SER A 100 1.36 13.49 8.52
C SER A 100 2.36 12.68 9.36
N LEU A 101 2.23 11.36 9.41
CA LEU A 101 3.12 10.47 10.17
C LEU A 101 4.29 9.97 9.32
N LEU A 102 4.19 10.08 7.99
CA LEU A 102 5.24 9.68 7.07
C LEU A 102 6.47 10.56 7.27
N LYS A 103 7.59 9.91 7.51
CA LYS A 103 8.92 10.52 7.52
C LYS A 103 9.72 9.99 6.36
N GLU A 104 10.70 10.76 5.95
CA GLU A 104 11.65 10.41 4.91
C GLU A 104 13.05 10.54 5.49
N ASP A 105 13.93 9.58 5.23
CA ASP A 105 15.33 9.67 5.63
C ASP A 105 16.17 10.37 4.54
N ASN A 106 17.46 10.54 4.83
CA ASN A 106 18.39 11.21 3.91
C ASN A 106 18.60 10.46 2.58
N LEU A 107 18.14 9.21 2.48
CA LEU A 107 18.22 8.38 1.27
C LEU A 107 16.90 8.34 0.50
N GLY A 108 15.87 9.08 0.95
CA GLY A 108 14.56 9.11 0.33
C GLY A 108 13.65 7.93 0.71
N ARG A 109 14.03 7.13 1.71
CA ARG A 109 13.24 5.98 2.17
C ARG A 109 12.14 6.46 3.10
N LYS A 110 10.91 6.01 2.84
CA LYS A 110 9.72 6.42 3.61
C LYS A 110 9.42 5.45 4.73
N TYR A 111 9.17 5.98 5.92
CA TYR A 111 8.91 5.18 7.12
C TYR A 111 8.01 5.91 8.11
N LEU A 112 7.53 5.15 9.10
CA LEU A 112 6.80 5.66 10.26
C LEU A 112 7.41 5.08 11.54
N ILE A 113 7.24 5.77 12.66
CA ILE A 113 7.56 5.24 13.99
C ILE A 113 6.39 4.36 14.45
N TYR A 114 6.68 3.14 14.95
CA TYR A 114 5.63 2.20 15.34
C TYR A 114 4.66 2.75 16.38
N SER A 115 5.12 3.50 17.39
CA SER A 115 4.23 4.06 18.41
C SER A 115 3.20 5.04 17.84
N ASP A 116 3.59 5.87 16.88
CA ASP A 116 2.69 6.80 16.19
C ASP A 116 1.73 6.05 15.27
N TYR A 117 2.25 5.07 14.53
CA TYR A 117 1.45 4.19 13.70
C TYR A 117 0.38 3.43 14.51
N ARG A 118 0.76 2.88 15.67
CA ARG A 118 -0.13 2.17 16.57
C ARG A 118 -1.28 3.07 17.03
N LYS A 119 -0.98 4.31 17.46
CA LYS A 119 -2.00 5.29 17.85
C LYS A 119 -2.96 5.56 16.70
N TRP A 120 -2.43 5.77 15.49
CA TRP A 120 -3.24 6.00 14.30
C TRP A 120 -4.13 4.80 13.95
N ALA A 121 -3.61 3.57 14.03
CA ALA A 121 -4.34 2.34 13.73
C ALA A 121 -5.48 2.09 14.72
N VAL A 122 -5.26 2.36 16.01
CA VAL A 122 -6.33 2.33 17.04
C VAL A 122 -7.39 3.38 16.72
N ALA A 123 -7.00 4.62 16.43
CA ALA A 123 -7.93 5.70 16.12
C ALA A 123 -8.75 5.44 14.84
N ASN A 124 -8.15 4.78 13.85
CA ASN A 124 -8.79 4.41 12.58
C ASN A 124 -9.35 2.98 12.58
N SER A 125 -9.52 2.36 13.75
CA SER A 125 -9.86 0.93 13.85
C SER A 125 -11.12 0.55 13.09
N LYS A 126 -12.13 1.45 13.03
CA LYS A 126 -13.36 1.23 12.27
C LYS A 126 -13.10 1.13 10.76
N LYS A 127 -12.25 2.00 10.21
CA LYS A 127 -11.88 1.99 8.78
C LYS A 127 -11.02 0.79 8.42
N LEU A 128 -10.22 0.31 9.38
CA LEU A 128 -9.39 -0.88 9.26
C LEU A 128 -10.13 -2.18 9.58
N ASN A 129 -11.43 -2.10 9.92
CA ASN A 129 -12.26 -3.24 10.34
C ASN A 129 -11.63 -4.09 11.47
N LEU A 130 -10.93 -3.45 12.41
CA LEU A 130 -10.25 -4.13 13.52
C LEU A 130 -11.23 -4.48 14.65
N LYS A 131 -11.31 -5.77 14.98
CA LYS A 131 -11.98 -6.29 16.18
C LYS A 131 -11.24 -5.87 17.45
N GLU A 132 -11.91 -5.92 18.60
CA GLU A 132 -11.29 -5.52 19.88
C GLU A 132 -10.01 -6.29 20.21
N ARG A 133 -9.98 -7.60 19.95
CA ARG A 133 -8.77 -8.41 20.07
C ARG A 133 -7.64 -7.89 19.19
N GLN A 134 -7.95 -7.57 17.93
CA GLN A 134 -6.96 -7.09 16.96
C GLN A 134 -6.41 -5.70 17.33
N LYS A 135 -7.20 -4.86 18.01
CA LYS A 135 -6.73 -3.58 18.57
C LYS A 135 -5.68 -3.78 19.67
N LYS A 136 -5.80 -4.85 20.47
CA LYS A 136 -4.81 -5.19 21.51
C LYS A 136 -3.54 -5.80 20.90
N GLU A 137 -3.67 -6.45 19.75
CA GLU A 137 -2.62 -7.21 19.07
C GLU A 137 -2.13 -6.53 17.76
N ILE A 138 -2.13 -5.19 17.67
CA ILE A 138 -1.85 -4.44 16.42
C ILE A 138 -0.54 -4.87 15.72
N LYS A 139 0.52 -5.14 16.49
CA LYS A 139 1.79 -5.63 15.92
C LYS A 139 1.61 -6.94 15.13
N LEU A 140 0.78 -7.86 15.61
CA LEU A 140 0.54 -9.15 14.94
C LEU A 140 -0.37 -8.98 13.73
N TRP A 141 -1.40 -8.15 13.85
CA TRP A 141 -2.43 -8.03 12.81
C TRP A 141 -2.10 -7.06 11.69
N ILE A 142 -1.19 -6.11 11.92
CA ILE A 142 -0.83 -5.10 10.93
C ILE A 142 0.67 -5.02 10.65
N LEU A 143 1.50 -5.83 11.29
CA LEU A 143 2.90 -6.03 10.92
C LEU A 143 3.25 -7.52 10.85
N GLY A 144 2.25 -8.41 10.76
CA GLY A 144 2.35 -9.87 10.80
C GLY A 144 3.21 -10.48 9.70
N LEU A 145 4.51 -10.35 9.92
CA LEU A 145 5.68 -10.93 9.26
C LEU A 145 6.59 -11.49 10.36
#